data_AF-A0A2C9DB59-F1
#
_entry.id   AF-A0A2C9DB59-F1
#
_cell.length_a   1.000
_cell.length_b   1.000
_cell.length_c   1.000
_cell.angle_alpha   90.00
_cell.angle_beta   90.00
_cell.angle_gamma   90.00
#
_symmetry.space_group_name_H-M   'P 1'
#
loop_
_entity.id
_entity.type
_entity.pdbx_description
1 polymer ?
#
loop_
_entity_poly.entity_id
_entity_poly.type
_entity_poly.pdbx_seq_one_letter_code
_entity_poly.pdbx_strand_id
1 'polypeptide(L)'
;MRRDGEAISLEEIKNASVALLTRMQMAGLSEVKVAGDQAHYWKVFPSEIFSPSEPSPVKGGVSDDLGDLRKEMEQRDSAYSLGSFWHALNHLSGILSVLAAKDLAGDFDETLDQMDSDVFEVSPSTGTDRGVS
;
A
#
# COMPACT_ATOMS: atom_id res chain seq x y z
N MET A 1 8.34 25.80 30.62
CA MET A 1 8.11 26.26 29.24
C MET A 1 7.76 25.01 28.43
N ARG A 2 6.48 24.78 28.11
CA ARG A 2 6.10 23.67 27.20
C ARG A 2 6.65 24.07 25.83
N ARG A 3 7.49 23.24 25.22
CA ARG A 3 7.78 23.41 23.79
C ARG A 3 6.45 23.21 23.08
N ASP A 4 6.07 24.14 22.22
CA ASP A 4 4.97 23.89 21.29
C ASP A 4 5.36 22.64 20.51
N GLY A 5 4.54 21.59 20.61
CA GLY A 5 4.79 20.33 19.92
C GLY A 5 4.64 20.52 18.42
N GLU A 6 5.38 19.75 17.64
CA GLU A 6 5.12 19.66 16.21
C GLU A 6 3.74 19.02 16.00
N ALA A 7 2.93 19.64 15.14
CA ALA A 7 1.58 19.16 14.80
C ALA A 7 1.58 18.65 13.36
N ILE A 8 0.90 17.53 13.13
CA ILE A 8 0.72 16.95 11.80
C ILE A 8 -0.76 17.10 11.41
N SER A 9 -1.02 17.58 10.19
CA SER A 9 -2.38 17.70 9.67
C SER A 9 -2.92 16.35 9.19
N LEU A 10 -4.10 15.97 9.67
CA LEU A 10 -4.81 14.78 9.16
C LEU A 10 -5.18 14.91 7.68
N GLU A 11 -5.46 16.13 7.22
CA GLU A 11 -5.75 16.40 5.82
C GLU A 11 -4.51 16.20 4.93
N GLU A 12 -3.34 16.61 5.41
CA GLU A 12 -2.08 16.40 4.72
C GLU A 12 -1.74 14.91 4.60
N ILE A 13 -1.90 14.14 5.70
CA ILE A 13 -1.70 12.69 5.70
C ILE A 13 -2.63 12.03 4.68
N LYS A 14 -3.93 12.38 4.70
CA LYS A 14 -4.91 11.86 3.74
C LYS A 14 -4.48 12.14 2.30
N ASN A 15 -4.13 13.38 1.98
CA ASN A 15 -3.76 13.79 0.63
C ASN A 15 -2.49 13.08 0.16
N ALA A 16 -1.49 12.94 1.04
CA ALA A 16 -0.27 12.21 0.75
C ALA A 16 -0.52 10.71 0.49
N SER A 17 -1.36 10.07 1.33
CA SER A 17 -1.74 8.66 1.15
C SER A 17 -2.47 8.42 -0.16
N VAL A 18 -3.43 9.27 -0.51
CA VAL A 18 -4.16 9.17 -1.79
C VAL A 18 -3.19 9.34 -2.97
N ALA A 19 -2.36 10.39 -2.96
CA ALA A 19 -1.41 10.64 -4.04
C ALA A 19 -0.40 9.49 -4.23
N LEU A 20 0.11 8.91 -3.14
CA LEU A 20 1.02 7.76 -3.19
C LEU A 20 0.34 6.54 -3.81
N LEU A 21 -0.82 6.13 -3.29
CA LEU A 21 -1.54 4.95 -3.79
C LEU A 21 -1.98 5.12 -5.25
N THR A 22 -2.42 6.32 -5.64
CA THR A 22 -2.74 6.63 -7.04
C THR A 22 -1.51 6.47 -7.94
N ARG A 23 -0.32 6.92 -7.52
CA ARG A 23 0.91 6.72 -8.30
C ARG A 23 1.27 5.24 -8.44
N MET A 24 1.12 4.45 -7.38
CA MET A 24 1.33 3.00 -7.44
C MET A 24 0.39 2.36 -8.47
N GLN A 25 -0.90 2.74 -8.46
CA GLN A 25 -1.87 2.25 -9.44
C GLN A 25 -1.54 2.66 -10.87
N MET A 26 -1.10 3.90 -11.07
CA MET A 26 -0.66 4.40 -12.38
C MET A 26 0.60 3.68 -12.89
N ALA A 27 1.44 3.16 -11.99
CA ALA A 27 2.59 2.31 -12.29
C ALA A 27 2.20 0.83 -12.56
N GLY A 28 0.90 0.52 -12.66
CA GLY A 28 0.40 -0.83 -12.97
C GLY A 28 0.10 -1.70 -11.75
N LEU A 29 0.37 -1.23 -10.53
CA LEU A 29 0.12 -1.99 -9.31
C LEU A 29 -1.36 -1.93 -8.94
N SER A 30 -2.11 -2.97 -9.33
CA SER A 30 -3.53 -3.14 -8.98
C SER A 30 -3.76 -4.10 -7.80
N GLU A 31 -2.82 -5.02 -7.57
CA GLU A 31 -2.83 -6.01 -6.48
C GLU A 31 -1.41 -6.30 -6.00
N VAL A 32 -1.26 -6.68 -4.73
CA VAL A 32 0.01 -7.16 -4.17
C VAL A 32 -0.14 -8.60 -3.70
N LYS A 33 0.65 -9.50 -4.29
CA LYS A 33 0.63 -10.92 -3.97
C LYS A 33 1.52 -11.19 -2.76
N VAL A 34 0.92 -11.79 -1.73
CA VAL A 34 1.62 -12.26 -0.54
C VAL A 34 1.65 -13.79 -0.59
N ALA A 35 2.84 -14.36 -0.71
CA ALA A 35 3.01 -15.81 -0.74
C ALA A 35 2.62 -16.44 0.61
N GLY A 36 2.23 -17.72 0.62
CA GLY A 36 1.72 -18.39 1.82
C GLY A 36 2.71 -18.46 2.98
N ASP A 37 4.00 -18.57 2.69
CA ASP A 37 5.09 -18.47 3.66
C ASP A 37 5.36 -17.03 4.14
N GLN A 38 4.94 -16.03 3.35
CA GLN A 38 4.98 -14.60 3.66
C GLN A 38 3.64 -14.04 4.18
N ALA A 39 2.63 -14.90 4.42
CA ALA A 39 1.29 -14.48 4.83
C ALA A 39 1.25 -13.78 6.20
N HIS A 40 2.38 -13.82 6.93
CA HIS A 40 2.53 -13.21 8.24
C HIS A 40 3.73 -12.27 8.29
N TYR A 41 3.62 -11.22 9.11
CA TYR A 41 4.69 -10.26 9.37
C TYR A 41 4.70 -9.80 10.82
N TRP A 42 5.84 -9.26 11.24
CA TRP A 42 6.00 -8.60 12.53
C TRP A 42 5.48 -7.16 12.47
N LYS A 43 4.72 -6.75 13.48
CA LYS A 43 4.26 -5.39 13.71
C LYS A 43 4.83 -4.87 15.00
N VAL A 44 4.98 -3.55 15.11
CA VAL A 44 5.37 -2.88 16.36
C VAL A 44 4.11 -2.53 17.15
N PHE A 45 4.11 -2.74 18.47
CA PHE A 45 3.01 -2.25 19.30
C PHE A 45 2.97 -0.71 19.28
N PRO A 46 1.79 -0.08 19.07
CA PRO A 46 1.70 1.38 19.00
C PRO A 46 2.22 2.11 20.24
N SER A 47 2.14 1.49 21.42
CA SER A 47 2.65 2.03 22.68
C SER A 47 4.17 2.20 22.70
N GLU A 48 4.90 1.58 21.78
CA GLU A 48 6.35 1.54 21.75
C GLU A 48 6.97 2.46 20.68
N ILE A 49 6.17 3.13 19.84
CA ILE A 49 6.65 3.98 18.73
C ILE A 49 7.62 5.10 19.16
N PHE A 50 7.45 5.63 20.38
CA PHE A 50 8.33 6.66 20.95
C PHE A 50 9.26 6.13 22.03
N SER A 51 9.35 4.79 22.16
CA SER A 51 10.26 4.16 23.10
C SER A 51 11.70 4.24 22.58
N PRO A 52 12.69 4.55 23.44
CA PRO A 52 14.10 4.45 23.06
C PRO A 52 14.61 3.00 23.04
N SER A 53 13.83 2.04 23.56
CA SER A 53 14.13 0.62 23.55
C SER A 53 13.64 -0.04 22.27
N GLU A 54 14.21 -1.19 21.93
CA GLU A 54 13.71 -2.04 20.84
C GLU A 54 12.23 -2.37 21.08
N PRO A 55 11.34 -2.11 20.10
CA PRO A 55 9.93 -2.44 20.23
C PRO A 55 9.71 -3.95 20.20
N SER A 56 8.72 -4.41 20.95
CA SER A 56 8.28 -5.79 20.97
C SER A 56 7.49 -6.09 19.68
N PRO A 57 7.96 -7.02 18.83
CA PRO A 57 7.24 -7.35 17.63
C PRO A 57 6.05 -8.29 17.96
N VAL A 58 4.91 -8.07 17.30
CA VAL A 58 3.78 -9.01 17.27
C VAL A 58 3.55 -9.57 15.89
N LYS A 59 3.19 -10.86 15.82
CA LYS A 59 2.90 -11.51 14.54
C LYS A 59 1.45 -11.25 14.15
N GLY A 60 1.23 -10.76 12.93
CA GLY A 60 -0.09 -10.63 12.31
C GLY A 60 -0.09 -11.09 10.86
N GLY A 61 -1.23 -10.99 10.17
CA GLY A 61 -1.38 -11.34 8.76
C GLY A 61 -2.10 -10.25 7.97
N VAL A 62 -1.75 -10.11 6.68
CA VAL A 62 -2.27 -9.03 5.82
C VAL A 62 -3.77 -9.20 5.54
N SER A 63 -4.21 -10.45 5.40
CA SER A 63 -5.62 -10.78 5.18
C SER A 63 -6.48 -10.45 6.38
N ASP A 64 -5.96 -10.72 7.59
CA ASP A 64 -6.63 -10.38 8.85
C ASP A 64 -6.72 -8.86 8.98
N ASP A 65 -5.63 -8.14 8.70
CA ASP A 65 -5.61 -6.67 8.75
C ASP A 65 -6.58 -6.03 7.76
N LEU A 66 -6.66 -6.52 6.53
CA LEU A 66 -7.63 -6.05 5.55
C LEU A 66 -9.06 -6.36 5.97
N GLY A 67 -9.30 -7.54 6.53
CA GLY A 67 -10.61 -7.96 7.02
C GLY A 67 -11.10 -7.11 8.19
N ASP A 68 -10.23 -6.86 9.16
CA ASP A 68 -10.57 -6.10 10.36
C ASP A 68 -10.68 -4.60 10.07
N LEU A 69 -9.78 -4.04 9.26
CA LEU A 69 -9.89 -2.64 8.81
C LEU A 69 -11.23 -2.37 8.08
N ARG A 70 -11.68 -3.29 7.21
CA ARG A 70 -12.98 -3.15 6.53
C ARG A 70 -14.15 -3.14 7.52
N LYS A 71 -14.17 -4.07 8.46
CA LYS A 71 -15.21 -4.13 9.52
C LYS A 71 -15.25 -2.84 10.33
N GLU A 72 -14.08 -2.30 10.68
CA GLU A 72 -13.95 -1.07 11.45
C GLU A 72 -14.43 0.17 10.69
N MET A 73 -14.20 0.22 9.36
CA MET A 73 -14.69 1.30 8.51
C MET A 73 -16.22 1.28 8.32
N GLU A 74 -16.83 0.09 8.37
CA GLU A 74 -18.28 -0.12 8.17
C GLU A 74 -19.10 0.12 9.45
N GLN A 75 -18.53 -0.13 10.62
CA GLN A 75 -19.18 0.09 11.91
C GLN A 75 -19.11 1.58 12.27
N ARG A 76 -20.09 2.39 11.83
CA ARG A 76 -20.18 3.80 12.21
C ARG A 76 -21.02 4.08 13.46
N ASP A 77 -22.02 3.25 13.78
CA ASP A 77 -23.08 3.62 14.74
C ASP A 77 -23.35 2.63 15.89
N SER A 78 -22.49 1.64 16.15
CA SER A 78 -22.63 0.80 17.35
C SER A 78 -22.07 1.54 18.57
N ALA A 79 -22.59 1.32 19.79
CA ALA A 79 -21.96 1.85 21.01
C ALA A 79 -20.52 1.32 21.24
N TYR A 80 -20.06 0.42 20.36
CA TYR A 80 -18.71 -0.12 20.24
C TYR A 80 -17.99 0.38 18.95
N SER A 81 -18.56 1.32 18.18
CA SER A 81 -18.05 1.82 16.88
C SER A 81 -16.91 2.83 16.96
N LEU A 82 -16.35 3.00 18.15
CA LEU A 82 -14.98 3.44 18.33
C LEU A 82 -14.23 2.35 19.10
N GLY A 83 -14.13 1.16 18.51
CA GLY A 83 -13.03 0.21 18.74
C GLY A 83 -11.68 0.82 18.31
N SER A 84 -11.43 2.05 18.77
CA SER A 84 -10.26 2.90 18.67
C SER A 84 -9.65 3.16 17.30
N PHE A 85 -9.55 4.44 16.91
CA PHE A 85 -8.75 4.87 15.76
C PHE A 85 -7.33 4.28 15.77
N TRP A 86 -6.74 4.03 16.94
CA TRP A 86 -5.42 3.41 17.03
C TRP A 86 -5.41 1.99 16.44
N HIS A 87 -6.48 1.20 16.57
CA HIS A 87 -6.53 -0.18 16.09
C HIS A 87 -6.64 -0.23 14.56
N ALA A 88 -7.53 0.57 13.97
CA ALA A 88 -7.60 0.77 12.53
C ALA A 88 -6.29 1.28 11.93
N LEU A 89 -5.65 2.26 12.60
CA LEU A 89 -4.35 2.76 12.19
C LEU A 89 -3.25 1.68 12.30
N ASN A 90 -3.34 0.78 13.28
CA ASN A 90 -2.40 -0.33 13.43
C ASN A 90 -2.54 -1.37 12.31
N HIS A 91 -3.77 -1.71 11.92
CA HIS A 91 -4.01 -2.58 10.75
C HIS A 91 -3.53 -1.91 9.45
N LEU A 92 -3.85 -0.62 9.25
CA LEU A 92 -3.37 0.13 8.09
C LEU A 92 -1.84 0.21 8.04
N SER A 93 -1.18 0.49 9.17
CA SER A 93 0.28 0.50 9.27
C SER A 93 0.89 -0.85 8.87
N GLY A 94 0.26 -1.95 9.28
CA GLY A 94 0.68 -3.30 8.87
C GLY A 94 0.62 -3.49 7.36
N ILE A 95 -0.51 -3.13 6.74
CA ILE A 95 -0.71 -3.21 5.28
C ILE A 95 0.34 -2.35 4.54
N LEU A 96 0.55 -1.11 4.97
CA LEU A 96 1.54 -0.21 4.36
C LEU A 96 2.97 -0.75 4.51
N SER A 97 3.29 -1.40 5.63
CA SER A 97 4.60 -2.02 5.85
C SER A 97 4.83 -3.20 4.89
N VAL A 98 3.79 -3.98 4.59
CA VAL A 98 3.86 -5.04 3.58
C VAL A 98 4.12 -4.47 2.19
N LEU A 99 3.43 -3.38 1.81
CA LEU A 99 3.66 -2.71 0.53
C LEU A 99 5.11 -2.22 0.39
N ALA A 100 5.65 -1.58 1.44
CA ALA A 100 7.03 -1.11 1.46
C ALA A 100 8.04 -2.26 1.40
N ALA A 101 7.78 -3.36 2.12
CA ALA A 101 8.65 -4.54 2.07
C ALA A 101 8.69 -5.19 0.68
N LYS A 102 7.56 -5.18 -0.04
CA LYS A 102 7.44 -5.69 -1.40
C LYS A 102 8.20 -4.82 -2.41
N ASP A 103 8.07 -3.50 -2.31
CA ASP A 103 8.86 -2.55 -3.09
C ASP A 103 10.37 -2.77 -2.89
N LEU A 104 10.81 -2.87 -1.62
CA LEU A 104 12.22 -3.10 -1.28
C LEU A 104 12.77 -4.44 -1.80
N ALA A 105 11.91 -5.43 -1.99
CA ALA A 105 12.28 -6.72 -2.57
C ALA A 105 12.40 -6.68 -4.11
N GLY A 106 11.99 -5.59 -4.75
CA GLY A 106 11.93 -5.47 -6.21
C GLY A 106 10.67 -6.06 -6.83
N ASP A 107 9.67 -6.43 -6.03
CA ASP A 107 8.45 -7.11 -6.52
C ASP A 107 7.60 -6.19 -7.43
N PHE A 108 7.88 -4.89 -7.47
CA PHE A 108 7.14 -3.91 -8.28
C PHE A 108 7.81 -3.64 -9.64
N ASP A 109 9.11 -3.88 -9.79
CA ASP A 109 9.88 -3.59 -11.01
C ASP A 109 9.52 -4.52 -12.18
N GLU A 110 9.12 -5.77 -11.91
CA GLU A 110 8.66 -6.71 -12.95
C GLU A 110 7.38 -6.23 -13.68
N THR A 111 6.64 -5.29 -13.10
CA THR A 111 5.40 -4.72 -13.66
C THR A 111 5.69 -3.57 -14.63
N LEU A 112 6.81 -2.87 -14.45
CA LEU A 112 7.18 -1.69 -15.23
C LEU A 112 7.92 -2.06 -16.53
N ASP A 113 8.70 -3.13 -16.52
CA ASP A 113 9.39 -3.64 -17.73
C ASP A 113 8.43 -4.17 -18.81
N GLN A 114 7.22 -4.60 -18.43
CA GLN A 114 6.20 -5.09 -19.39
C GLN A 114 5.50 -3.97 -20.16
N MET A 115 5.59 -2.71 -19.70
CA MET A 115 4.99 -1.57 -20.41
C MET A 115 5.87 -1.03 -21.54
N ASP A 116 7.19 -1.21 -21.46
CA ASP A 116 8.11 -0.77 -22.51
C ASP A 116 8.16 -1.75 -23.71
N SER A 117 7.78 -3.02 -23.52
CA SER A 117 7.75 -4.01 -24.62
C SER A 117 6.53 -3.89 -25.54
N ASP A 118 5.38 -3.44 -25.03
CA ASP A 118 4.12 -3.41 -25.80
C ASP A 118 3.97 -2.15 -26.69
N VAL A 119 4.85 -1.16 -26.54
CA VAL A 119 4.81 0.10 -27.31
C VAL A 119 5.53 0.00 -28.66
N PHE A 120 6.35 -1.04 -28.89
CA PHE A 120 7.21 -1.13 -30.07
C PHE A 120 6.79 -2.12 -31.19
N GLU A 121 5.73 -2.92 -31.03
CA GLU A 121 5.21 -3.73 -32.14
C GLU A 121 4.21 -2.96 -33.02
N VAL A 122 4.64 -1.85 -33.61
CA VAL A 122 3.96 -1.29 -34.78
C VAL A 122 4.38 -2.10 -36.01
N SER A 123 3.59 -3.12 -36.35
CA SER A 123 3.77 -3.89 -37.59
C SER A 123 3.81 -2.93 -38.79
N PRO A 124 4.86 -2.98 -39.65
CA PRO A 124 4.89 -2.17 -40.85
C PRO A 124 3.78 -2.64 -41.79
N SER A 125 2.80 -1.78 -42.05
CA SER A 125 1.76 -2.03 -43.05
C SER A 125 2.43 -2.19 -44.42
N THR A 126 2.39 -3.41 -44.98
CA THR A 126 2.81 -3.65 -46.36
C THR A 126 1.80 -2.98 -47.28
N GLY A 127 2.10 -1.73 -47.67
CA GLY A 127 1.38 -1.01 -48.71
C GLY A 127 1.47 -1.78 -50.02
N THR A 128 0.33 -2.28 -50.48
CA THR A 128 0.13 -2.73 -51.86
C THR A 128 0.07 -1.51 -52.75
N ASP A 129 1.15 -1.24 -53.48
CA ASP A 129 1.10 -0.39 -54.68
C ASP A 129 1.20 -1.29 -55.91
N ARG A 130 0.06 -1.47 -56.59
CA ARG A 130 -0.02 -2.03 -57.94
C ARG A 130 -0.75 -1.02 -58.81
N GLY A 131 -0.04 0.02 -59.24
CA GLY A 131 -0.36 0.77 -60.45
C GLY A 131 0.49 0.25 -61.61
N VAL A 132 -0.11 -0.53 -62.52
CA VAL A 132 0.45 -0.81 -63.85
C VAL A 132 -0.54 -0.27 -64.89
N SER A 133 -0.04 0.68 -65.67
CA SER A 133 -0.43 1.17 -67.00
C SER A 133 -1.83 1.74 -67.21
#